data_AF-A0A1S7SH01-F1
#
_entry.id   AF-A0A1S7SH01-F1
#
_cell.length_a   1.000
_cell.length_b   1.000
_cell.length_c   1.000
_cell.angle_alpha   90.00
_cell.angle_beta   90.00
_cell.angle_gamma   90.00
#
_symmetry.space_group_name_H-M   'P 1'
#
loop_
_entity.id
_entity.type
_entity.pdbx_description
1 polymer ?
#
loop_
_entity_poly.entity_id
_entity_poly.type
_entity_poly.pdbx_seq_one_letter_code
_entity_poly.pdbx_strand_id
1 'polypeptide(L)'
;MSKRSDSEYGQNPTARRGIVVDRDPKTMRVKVQFEDEDELVTQWIDVLAKSSTGVSAFQMPGEKDEVWCAMDAKGESGCVIGSRYNAKDAPSGNANDQVVLLFAGGYVRLETGSGNLDLKTPGSVNIEAAGDFTVKAAKGHLA
;
A
#
# COMPACT_ATOMS: atom_id res chain seq x y z
N MET A 1 25.42 -41.79 15.73
CA MET A 1 25.09 -40.44 16.26
C MET A 1 24.36 -39.67 15.17
N SER A 2 23.28 -39.01 15.56
CA SER A 2 22.17 -38.54 14.73
C SER A 2 22.57 -37.44 13.74
N LYS A 3 22.36 -37.68 12.44
CA LYS A 3 22.22 -36.65 11.39
C LYS A 3 20.72 -36.43 11.10
N ARG A 4 19.94 -36.08 12.12
CA ARG A 4 18.48 -35.83 11.99
C ARG A 4 18.00 -34.49 12.55
N SER A 5 18.87 -33.52 12.82
CA SER A 5 18.43 -32.22 13.36
C SER A 5 18.53 -31.03 12.40
N ASP A 6 19.15 -31.19 11.22
CA ASP A 6 19.40 -30.04 10.32
C ASP A 6 18.39 -29.91 9.16
N SER A 7 17.40 -30.81 9.04
CA SER A 7 16.48 -30.84 7.89
C SER A 7 14.99 -30.70 8.22
N GLU A 8 14.60 -30.50 9.49
CA GLU A 8 13.18 -30.35 9.88
C GLU A 8 12.71 -28.89 9.93
N TYR A 9 13.62 -27.91 9.83
CA TYR A 9 13.29 -26.56 9.38
C TYR A 9 13.57 -26.46 7.87
N GLY A 10 12.78 -27.19 7.07
CA GLY A 10 12.68 -26.88 5.65
C GLY A 10 12.28 -25.41 5.56
N GLN A 11 13.18 -24.58 5.03
CA GLN A 11 13.10 -23.11 5.05
C GLN A 11 11.66 -22.66 4.77
N ASN A 12 10.95 -22.16 5.79
CA ASN A 12 9.65 -21.54 5.56
C ASN A 12 9.86 -20.44 4.51
N PRO A 13 9.03 -20.38 3.45
CA PRO A 13 9.17 -19.33 2.45
C PRO A 13 9.07 -17.98 3.16
N THR A 14 10.12 -17.18 3.06
CA THR A 14 10.23 -15.86 3.70
C THR A 14 9.53 -14.78 2.88
N ALA A 15 9.26 -15.04 1.60
CA ALA A 15 8.37 -14.23 0.77
C ALA A 15 7.05 -14.98 0.60
N ARG A 16 5.96 -14.41 1.15
CA ARG A 16 4.63 -15.04 1.15
C ARG A 16 3.57 -14.13 0.54
N ARG A 17 2.46 -14.72 0.12
CA ARG A 17 1.27 -14.02 -0.35
C ARG A 17 0.10 -14.30 0.57
N GLY A 18 -0.76 -13.30 0.72
CA GLY A 18 -2.00 -13.48 1.46
C GLY A 18 -2.95 -12.32 1.27
N ILE A 19 -4.04 -12.37 2.04
CA ILE A 19 -5.12 -11.39 1.99
C ILE A 19 -5.17 -10.65 3.33
N VAL A 20 -5.25 -9.32 3.29
CA VAL A 20 -5.42 -8.50 4.50
C VAL A 20 -6.81 -8.77 5.10
N VAL A 21 -6.86 -9.28 6.33
CA VAL A 21 -8.10 -9.64 7.04
C VAL A 21 -8.42 -8.70 8.20
N ASP A 22 -7.43 -7.98 8.74
CA ASP A 22 -7.62 -7.01 9.81
C ASP A 22 -6.56 -5.89 9.74
N ARG A 23 -6.89 -4.70 10.25
CA ARG A 23 -6.07 -3.49 10.13
C ARG A 23 -6.13 -2.66 11.41
N ASP A 24 -4.96 -2.28 11.92
CA ASP A 24 -4.82 -1.29 12.98
C ASP A 24 -4.05 -0.06 12.46
N PRO A 25 -4.76 0.99 12.01
CA PRO A 25 -4.13 2.21 11.51
C PRO A 25 -3.39 3.00 12.59
N LYS A 26 -3.70 2.81 13.88
CA LYS A 26 -3.02 3.55 14.96
C LYS A 26 -1.60 3.06 15.18
N THR A 27 -1.35 1.79 14.88
CA THR A 27 -0.04 1.15 15.07
C THR A 27 0.65 0.79 13.75
N MET A 28 0.04 1.14 12.60
CA MET A 28 0.53 0.78 11.25
C MET A 28 0.75 -0.73 11.10
N ARG A 29 -0.24 -1.53 11.53
CA ARG A 29 -0.16 -3.00 11.52
C ARG A 29 -1.37 -3.64 10.87
N VAL A 30 -1.17 -4.84 10.34
CA VAL A 30 -2.24 -5.67 9.75
C VAL A 30 -2.12 -7.13 10.18
N LYS A 31 -3.22 -7.87 10.01
CA LYS A 31 -3.21 -9.33 9.94
C LYS A 31 -3.46 -9.78 8.52
N VAL A 32 -2.72 -10.79 8.10
CA VAL A 32 -2.79 -11.36 6.76
C VAL A 32 -3.13 -12.84 6.89
N GLN A 33 -4.07 -13.32 6.09
CA GLN A 33 -4.34 -14.75 5.92
C GLN A 33 -3.53 -15.27 4.74
N PHE A 34 -2.64 -16.24 4.98
CA PHE A 34 -1.86 -16.86 3.90
C PHE A 34 -2.67 -17.94 3.20
N GLU A 35 -2.56 -17.99 1.88
CA GLU A 35 -3.33 -18.92 1.02
C GLU A 35 -2.77 -20.35 1.05
N ASP A 36 -1.52 -20.53 1.46
CA ASP A 36 -0.73 -21.76 1.33
C ASP A 36 -0.60 -22.61 2.61
N GLU A 37 -1.11 -22.13 3.75
CA GLU A 37 -1.01 -22.83 5.05
C GLU A 37 -2.35 -22.87 5.80
N ASP A 38 -3.31 -23.69 5.36
CA ASP A 38 -4.56 -24.00 6.09
C ASP A 38 -5.27 -22.76 6.69
N GLU A 39 -5.30 -21.65 5.93
CA GLU A 39 -5.88 -20.37 6.38
C GLU A 39 -5.20 -19.71 7.59
N LEU A 40 -3.91 -19.96 7.81
CA LEU A 40 -3.14 -19.34 8.88
C LEU A 40 -3.19 -17.81 8.78
N VAL A 41 -3.67 -17.19 9.86
CA VAL A 41 -3.68 -15.75 10.05
C VAL A 41 -2.46 -15.33 10.85
N THR A 42 -1.69 -14.38 10.33
CA THR A 42 -0.51 -13.86 11.01
C THR A 42 -0.87 -13.22 12.35
N GLN A 43 0.14 -13.09 13.22
CA GLN A 43 0.11 -12.05 14.24
C GLN A 43 0.09 -10.66 13.58
N TRP A 44 -0.02 -9.60 14.38
CA TRP A 44 0.09 -8.24 13.86
C TRP A 44 1.49 -8.01 13.29
N ILE A 45 1.56 -7.78 11.98
CA ILE A 45 2.78 -7.49 11.24
C ILE A 45 2.78 -6.05 10.75
N ASP A 46 3.97 -5.47 10.56
CA ASP A 46 4.10 -4.06 10.25
C ASP A 46 3.72 -3.73 8.79
N VAL A 47 3.13 -2.57 8.58
CA VAL A 47 2.92 -1.95 7.26
C VAL A 47 4.07 -0.98 7.01
N LEU A 48 4.79 -1.16 5.90
CA LEU A 48 5.89 -0.27 5.55
C LEU A 48 5.37 1.11 5.12
N ALA A 49 5.76 2.15 5.85
CA ALA A 49 5.54 3.54 5.44
C ALA A 49 6.57 3.97 4.39
N LYS A 50 6.19 4.84 3.45
CA LYS A 50 7.15 5.41 2.48
C LYS A 50 8.21 6.29 3.15
N SER A 51 7.84 6.95 4.25
CA SER A 51 8.71 7.76 5.12
C SER A 51 8.01 7.96 6.47
N SER A 52 8.76 8.18 7.55
CA SER A 52 8.20 8.34 8.90
C SER A 52 8.84 9.47 9.74
N THR A 53 10.14 9.72 9.60
CA THR A 53 10.84 10.76 10.38
C THR A 53 10.97 12.06 9.59
N GLY A 54 10.49 13.17 10.16
CA GLY A 54 10.52 14.50 9.54
C GLY A 54 9.47 14.68 8.46
N VAL A 55 9.51 13.82 7.42
CA VAL A 55 8.44 13.65 6.43
C VAL A 55 7.79 12.31 6.69
N SER A 56 6.46 12.28 6.78
CA SER A 56 5.71 11.03 6.95
C SER A 56 4.68 10.86 5.83
N ALA A 57 4.44 9.61 5.46
CA ALA A 57 3.39 9.24 4.52
C ALA A 57 2.59 8.08 5.11
N PHE A 58 1.30 8.33 5.35
CA PHE A 58 0.38 7.37 5.92
C PHE A 58 -0.50 6.77 4.83
N GLN A 59 -0.45 5.44 4.68
CA GLN A 59 -1.35 4.70 3.81
C GLN A 59 -1.42 3.25 4.30
N MET A 60 -2.62 2.81 4.67
CA MET A 60 -2.89 1.40 4.96
C MET A 60 -3.27 0.68 3.66
N PRO A 61 -2.97 -0.62 3.53
CA PRO A 61 -3.60 -1.43 2.49
C PRO A 61 -5.12 -1.48 2.70
N GLY A 62 -5.83 -1.76 1.62
CA GLY A 62 -7.26 -2.06 1.65
C GLY A 62 -7.53 -3.30 2.49
N GLU A 63 -8.73 -3.37 3.06
CA GLU A 63 -9.22 -4.64 3.59
C GLU A 63 -9.50 -5.55 2.41
N LYS A 64 -9.07 -6.81 2.51
CA LYS A 64 -9.11 -7.80 1.42
C LYS A 64 -8.16 -7.50 0.25
N ASP A 65 -7.19 -6.60 0.43
CA ASP A 65 -6.08 -6.47 -0.51
C ASP A 65 -5.28 -7.78 -0.52
N GLU A 66 -4.97 -8.28 -1.71
CA GLU A 66 -3.89 -9.26 -1.86
C GLU A 66 -2.55 -8.54 -1.64
N VAL A 67 -1.68 -9.11 -0.81
CA VAL A 67 -0.40 -8.52 -0.43
C VAL A 67 0.74 -9.51 -0.52
N TRP A 68 1.95 -8.97 -0.73
CA TRP A 68 3.20 -9.69 -0.47
C TRP A 68 3.71 -9.36 0.92
N CYS A 69 4.18 -10.39 1.62
CA CYS A 69 4.75 -10.29 2.96
C CYS A 69 6.19 -10.81 2.98
N ALA A 70 7.06 -10.10 3.70
CA ALA A 70 8.35 -10.61 4.13
C ALA A 70 8.20 -11.15 5.56
N MET A 71 8.44 -12.44 5.74
CA MET A 71 8.36 -13.14 7.02
C MET A 71 9.76 -13.58 7.45
N ASP A 72 10.00 -13.62 8.76
CA ASP A 72 11.18 -14.29 9.30
C ASP A 72 11.13 -15.81 9.03
N ALA A 73 12.26 -16.49 9.24
CA ALA A 73 12.39 -17.92 8.98
C ALA A 73 11.47 -18.80 9.86
N LYS A 74 10.92 -18.25 10.95
CA LYS A 74 9.98 -18.95 11.84
C LYS A 74 8.52 -18.64 11.53
N GLY A 75 8.24 -17.64 10.69
CA GLY A 75 6.89 -17.15 10.40
C GLY A 75 6.26 -16.37 11.57
N GLU A 76 7.04 -15.95 12.57
CA GLU A 76 6.53 -15.33 13.80
C GLU A 76 6.37 -13.81 13.68
N SER A 77 7.25 -13.17 12.90
CA SER A 77 7.24 -11.73 12.63
C SER A 77 7.48 -11.45 11.15
N GLY A 78 7.06 -10.27 10.71
CA GLY A 78 7.20 -9.85 9.33
C GLY A 78 6.64 -8.46 9.05
N CYS A 79 6.58 -8.12 7.77
CA CYS A 79 5.97 -6.91 7.29
C CYS A 79 5.32 -7.09 5.91
N VAL A 80 4.38 -6.21 5.58
CA VAL A 80 3.81 -6.10 4.24
C VAL A 80 4.76 -5.32 3.34
N ILE A 81 5.18 -5.94 2.24
CA ILE A 81 6.02 -5.33 1.21
C ILE A 81 5.17 -4.42 0.31
N GLY A 82 3.94 -4.84 0.00
CA GLY A 82 2.98 -4.04 -0.76
C GLY A 82 1.76 -4.84 -1.23
N SER A 83 0.71 -4.10 -1.63
CA SER A 83 -0.47 -4.67 -2.28
C SER A 83 -0.16 -5.09 -3.72
N ARG A 84 -0.83 -6.14 -4.18
CA ARG A 84 -0.73 -6.71 -5.51
C ARG A 84 -2.04 -6.45 -6.26
N TYR A 85 -1.93 -6.00 -7.52
CA TYR A 85 -3.06 -6.00 -8.43
C TYR A 85 -3.45 -7.41 -8.88
N ASN A 86 -4.74 -7.64 -9.03
CA ASN A 86 -5.32 -8.92 -9.44
C ASN A 86 -6.48 -8.70 -10.43
N ALA A 87 -7.20 -9.76 -10.78
CA ALA A 87 -8.30 -9.67 -11.75
C ALA A 87 -9.50 -8.83 -11.24
N LYS A 88 -9.72 -8.78 -9.93
CA LYS A 88 -10.74 -7.96 -9.27
C LYS A 88 -10.26 -6.51 -9.10
N ASP A 89 -9.03 -6.34 -8.63
CA ASP A 89 -8.41 -5.06 -8.32
C ASP A 89 -7.29 -4.78 -9.33
N ALA A 90 -7.66 -4.30 -10.51
CA ALA A 90 -6.74 -4.02 -11.62
C ALA A 90 -5.94 -2.72 -11.39
N PRO A 91 -4.79 -2.52 -12.08
CA PRO A 91 -4.03 -1.29 -12.02
C PRO A 91 -4.86 -0.03 -12.31
N SER A 92 -4.63 1.04 -11.55
CA SER A 92 -5.36 2.32 -11.68
C SER A 92 -4.87 3.22 -12.82
N GLY A 93 -3.71 2.90 -13.41
CA GLY A 93 -3.14 3.57 -14.57
C GLY A 93 -2.80 2.55 -15.66
N ASN A 94 -2.64 3.04 -16.89
CA ASN A 94 -2.39 2.20 -18.07
C ASN A 94 -1.23 2.69 -18.95
N ALA A 95 -0.47 3.69 -18.47
CA ALA A 95 0.68 4.24 -19.17
C ALA A 95 1.87 4.41 -18.22
N ASN A 96 3.09 4.34 -18.78
CA ASN A 96 4.34 4.42 -18.01
C ASN A 96 4.63 5.82 -17.46
N ASP A 97 4.04 6.84 -18.08
CA ASP A 97 4.16 8.24 -17.72
C ASP A 97 3.04 8.70 -16.78
N GLN A 98 2.48 7.80 -15.98
CA GLN A 98 1.40 8.10 -15.02
C GLN A 98 1.77 7.78 -13.58
N VAL A 99 1.45 8.71 -12.68
CA VAL A 99 1.35 8.47 -11.24
C VAL A 99 -0.09 8.70 -10.81
N VAL A 100 -0.77 7.66 -10.31
CA VAL A 100 -2.20 7.71 -9.97
C VAL A 100 -2.43 7.26 -8.53
N LEU A 101 -3.04 8.13 -7.71
CA LEU A 101 -3.68 7.76 -6.45
C LEU A 101 -5.19 7.69 -6.69
N LEU A 102 -5.75 6.48 -6.72
CA LEU A 102 -7.17 6.23 -6.92
C LEU A 102 -7.87 6.03 -5.57
N PHE A 103 -9.05 6.62 -5.40
CA PHE A 103 -9.92 6.42 -4.24
C PHE A 103 -11.39 6.38 -4.67
N ALA A 104 -12.28 6.08 -3.73
CA ALA A 104 -13.71 5.94 -4.03
C ALA A 104 -14.26 7.25 -4.64
N GLY A 105 -14.64 7.19 -5.92
CA GLY A 105 -15.23 8.30 -6.66
C GLY A 105 -14.26 9.38 -7.16
N GLY A 106 -12.94 9.24 -6.97
CA GLY A 106 -11.98 10.28 -7.33
C GLY A 106 -10.54 9.80 -7.48
N TYR A 107 -9.66 10.71 -7.87
CA TYR A 107 -8.23 10.44 -8.05
C TYR A 107 -7.37 11.70 -7.93
N VAL A 108 -6.08 11.50 -7.66
CA VAL A 108 -4.98 12.42 -7.98
C VAL A 108 -4.15 11.77 -9.06
N ARG A 109 -3.94 12.45 -10.19
CA ARG A 109 -3.16 11.92 -11.31
C ARG A 109 -2.16 12.93 -11.83
N LEU A 110 -0.91 12.51 -11.97
CA LEU A 110 0.15 13.25 -12.63
C LEU A 110 0.59 12.50 -13.89
N GLU A 111 0.48 13.16 -15.04
CA GLU A 111 1.11 12.75 -16.29
C GLU A 111 2.56 13.28 -16.29
N THR A 112 3.56 12.42 -16.12
CA THR A 112 4.96 12.83 -15.96
C THR A 112 5.60 13.30 -17.26
N GLY A 113 5.06 12.90 -18.41
CA GLY A 113 5.50 13.37 -19.73
C GLY A 113 5.07 14.80 -20.05
N SER A 114 3.77 15.11 -19.85
CA SER A 114 3.21 16.44 -20.14
C SER A 114 3.27 17.40 -18.95
N GLY A 115 3.40 16.88 -17.73
CA GLY A 115 3.27 17.64 -16.48
C GLY A 115 1.82 17.93 -16.09
N ASN A 116 0.83 17.35 -16.77
CA ASN A 116 -0.58 17.57 -16.42
C ASN A 116 -0.89 16.97 -15.04
N LEU A 117 -1.45 17.78 -14.15
CA LEU A 117 -1.91 17.38 -12.82
C LEU A 117 -3.42 17.50 -12.75
N ASP A 118 -4.10 16.37 -12.55
CA ASP A 118 -5.55 16.29 -12.43
C ASP A 118 -5.94 15.89 -11.00
N LEU A 119 -6.88 16.63 -10.41
CA LEU A 119 -7.55 16.28 -9.16
C LEU A 119 -9.05 16.15 -9.40
N LYS A 120 -9.61 14.96 -9.13
CA LYS A 120 -11.05 14.73 -9.10
C LYS A 120 -11.44 14.22 -7.72
N THR A 121 -12.38 14.89 -7.07
CA THR A 121 -12.94 14.45 -5.78
C THR A 121 -14.46 14.53 -5.81
N PRO A 122 -15.18 13.55 -5.22
CA PRO A 122 -16.62 13.64 -5.01
C PRO A 122 -16.99 14.52 -3.80
N GLY A 123 -16.02 14.82 -2.94
CA GLY A 123 -16.18 15.69 -1.76
C GLY A 123 -15.73 17.13 -2.01
N SER A 124 -15.52 17.87 -0.93
CA SER A 124 -14.96 19.22 -1.00
C SER A 124 -13.43 19.20 -1.19
N VAL A 125 -12.91 20.28 -1.76
CA VAL A 125 -11.47 20.59 -1.78
C VAL A 125 -11.25 21.75 -0.80
N ASN A 126 -10.51 21.50 0.27
CA ASN A 126 -10.12 22.53 1.24
C ASN A 126 -8.62 22.79 1.10
N ILE A 127 -8.23 24.05 0.89
CA ILE A 127 -6.84 24.49 0.81
C ILE A 127 -6.64 25.58 1.86
N GLU A 128 -5.76 25.34 2.83
CA GLU A 128 -5.44 26.28 3.89
C GLU A 128 -3.98 26.72 3.77
N ALA A 129 -3.76 28.03 3.79
CA ALA A 129 -2.44 28.64 3.81
C ALA A 129 -2.42 29.74 4.87
N ALA A 130 -1.46 29.68 5.79
CA ALA A 130 -1.27 30.74 6.79
C ALA A 130 -0.63 32.01 6.20
N GLY A 131 0.03 31.87 5.05
CA GLY A 131 0.61 32.98 4.28
C GLY A 131 -0.11 33.17 2.94
N ASP A 132 0.60 33.74 1.97
CA ASP A 132 0.01 34.05 0.67
C ASP A 132 -0.37 32.80 -0.12
N PHE A 133 -1.57 32.82 -0.70
CA PHE A 133 -2.01 31.84 -1.69
C PHE A 133 -2.03 32.51 -3.08
N THR A 134 -1.14 32.07 -3.98
CA THR A 134 -1.02 32.62 -5.33
C THR A 134 -1.29 31.54 -6.38
N VAL A 135 -2.23 31.81 -7.27
CA VAL A 135 -2.50 30.99 -8.46
C VAL A 135 -2.17 31.83 -9.70
N LYS A 136 -1.29 31.31 -10.55
CA LYS A 136 -0.93 31.92 -11.83
C LYS A 136 -1.23 30.94 -12.95
N ALA A 137 -2.00 31.38 -13.92
CA ALA A 137 -2.26 30.63 -15.13
C ALA A 137 -2.20 31.59 -16.32
N ALA A 138 -1.70 31.12 -17.46
CA ALA A 138 -1.73 31.90 -18.69
C ALA A 138 -3.18 32.16 -19.15
N LYS A 139 -4.09 31.22 -18.86
CA LYS A 139 -5.54 31.30 -19.07
C LYS A 139 -6.24 30.53 -17.95
N GLY A 140 -7.37 31.03 -17.48
CA GLY A 140 -8.19 30.38 -16.45
C GLY A 140 -9.68 30.44 -16.79
N HIS A 141 -10.41 29.42 -16.38
CA HIS A 141 -11.87 29.38 -16.43
C HIS A 141 -12.36 28.87 -15.08
N LEU A 142 -13.19 29.67 -14.41
CA LEU A 142 -13.99 29.24 -13.28
C LEU A 142 -15.40 29.06 -13.83
N ALA A 143 -15.90 27.83 -13.77
CA ALA A 143 -17.26 27.50 -14.16
C ALA A 143 -18.25 27.87 -13.05
#